data_AF-A0A2I2FNE3-F1
#
_entry.id   AF-A0A2I2FNE3-F1
#
_cell.length_a   1.000
_cell.length_b   1.000
_cell.length_c   1.000
_cell.angle_alpha   90.00
_cell.angle_beta   90.00
_cell.angle_gamma   90.00
#
_symmetry.space_group_name_H-M   'P 1'
#
loop_
_entity.id
_entity.type
_entity.pdbx_description
1 polymer ?
#
loop_
_entity_poly.entity_id
_entity_poly.type
_entity_poly.pdbx_seq_one_letter_code
_entity_poly.pdbx_strand_id
1 'polypeptide(L)'
;MAGELTEPSEHASKQKSREIDRKLRKNGREERFVYQLLKKDERGKDETSQRAEKNANGVMSESRLYSFSPETKEKLRKFRLGTSRAKDAQALIYIIDSKNHEIRPEDEQVYSKMEDLADELPESSPRFILLSYPLTLGSGRLTVPYVLLYWLPENCNPTSRMTYAGAVELMRATAEVNRVIEVHEEDDITSIESKLQGAD
;
A
#
# COMPACT_ATOMS: atom_id res chain seq x y z
N MET A 1 -18.02 -9.92 48.28
CA MET A 1 -18.37 -10.89 47.22
C MET A 1 -17.45 -10.62 46.04
N ALA A 2 -16.50 -11.51 45.76
CA ALA A 2 -15.69 -11.46 44.54
C ALA A 2 -16.48 -12.19 43.43
N GLY A 3 -16.70 -11.54 42.29
CA GLY A 3 -17.37 -12.14 41.14
C GLY A 3 -16.38 -12.98 40.32
N GLU A 4 -16.71 -14.25 40.10
CA GLU A 4 -16.00 -15.13 39.18
C GLU A 4 -16.16 -14.64 37.73
N LEU A 5 -15.03 -14.37 37.07
CA LEU A 5 -14.94 -14.25 35.63
C LEU A 5 -14.92 -15.68 35.05
N THR A 6 -16.01 -16.10 34.42
CA THR A 6 -16.04 -17.37 33.69
C THR A 6 -15.19 -17.29 32.43
N GLU A 7 -14.12 -18.09 32.38
CA GLU A 7 -13.29 -18.28 31.19
C GLU A 7 -14.11 -18.91 30.03
N PRO A 8 -13.95 -18.44 28.78
CA PRO A 8 -14.67 -19.00 27.65
C PRO A 8 -14.20 -20.42 27.32
N SER A 9 -15.15 -21.33 27.09
CA SER A 9 -14.85 -22.76 26.87
C SER A 9 -14.07 -23.01 25.57
N GLU A 10 -13.11 -23.93 25.64
CA GLU A 10 -12.18 -24.33 24.57
C GLU A 10 -12.88 -24.71 23.24
N HIS A 11 -14.14 -25.09 23.32
CA HIS A 11 -14.98 -25.47 22.19
C HIS A 11 -15.39 -24.25 21.33
N ALA A 12 -15.60 -23.09 21.95
CA ALA A 12 -15.92 -21.84 21.25
C ALA A 12 -14.73 -21.31 20.44
N SER A 13 -13.50 -21.44 20.97
CA SER A 13 -12.27 -21.04 20.27
C SER A 13 -12.00 -21.89 19.03
N LYS A 14 -12.26 -23.20 19.09
CA LYS A 14 -12.09 -24.12 17.94
C LYS A 14 -13.13 -23.86 16.83
N GLN A 15 -14.35 -23.47 17.18
CA GLN A 15 -15.37 -23.10 16.19
C GLN A 15 -15.06 -21.76 15.51
N LYS A 16 -14.58 -20.76 16.27
CA LYS A 16 -14.20 -19.44 15.74
C LYS A 16 -13.03 -19.54 14.76
N SER A 17 -12.02 -20.35 15.07
CA SER A 17 -10.86 -20.59 14.20
C SER A 17 -11.25 -21.24 12.86
N ARG A 18 -12.16 -22.22 12.88
CA ARG A 18 -12.65 -22.88 11.64
C ARG A 18 -13.46 -21.96 10.75
N GLU A 19 -14.19 -21.00 11.33
CA GLU A 19 -14.98 -20.04 10.57
C GLU A 19 -14.09 -18.97 9.90
N ILE A 20 -13.02 -18.55 10.57
CA ILE A 20 -12.02 -17.63 10.05
C ILE A 20 -11.24 -18.29 8.89
N ASP A 21 -10.81 -19.54 9.05
CA ASP A 21 -10.17 -20.31 7.96
C ASP A 21 -11.07 -20.47 6.72
N ARG A 22 -12.39 -20.55 6.93
CA ARG A 22 -13.37 -20.65 5.85
C ARG A 22 -13.55 -19.33 5.11
N LYS A 23 -13.41 -18.19 5.80
CA LYS A 23 -13.45 -16.84 5.20
C LYS A 23 -12.14 -16.51 4.46
N LEU A 24 -11.00 -16.93 5.02
CA LEU A 24 -9.65 -16.81 4.43
C LEU A 24 -9.49 -17.52 3.07
N ARG A 25 -10.16 -18.66 2.88
CA ARG A 25 -10.16 -19.37 1.58
C ARG A 25 -10.88 -18.61 0.47
N LYS A 26 -11.72 -17.62 0.80
CA LYS A 26 -12.53 -16.87 -0.17
C LYS A 26 -11.87 -15.56 -0.62
N ASN A 27 -11.03 -14.92 0.21
CA ASN A 27 -10.41 -13.63 -0.11
C ASN A 27 -8.88 -13.75 -0.12
N GLY A 28 -8.31 -13.68 -1.32
CA GLY A 28 -6.89 -13.89 -1.57
C GLY A 28 -5.98 -12.78 -1.01
N ARG A 29 -4.88 -13.23 -0.40
CA ARG A 29 -3.63 -12.52 -0.05
C ARG A 29 -3.66 -11.45 1.05
N GLU A 30 -4.70 -10.62 1.21
CA GLU A 30 -4.65 -9.51 2.18
C GLU A 30 -4.65 -9.98 3.66
N GLU A 31 -5.40 -11.03 4.00
CA GLU A 31 -5.42 -11.53 5.38
C GLU A 31 -4.22 -12.43 5.75
N ARG A 32 -3.41 -12.86 4.77
CA ARG A 32 -2.21 -13.70 5.04
C ARG A 32 -1.10 -12.90 5.73
N PHE A 33 -1.01 -11.61 5.47
CA PHE A 33 0.00 -10.75 6.10
C PHE A 33 -0.30 -10.55 7.59
N VAL A 34 -1.57 -10.32 7.92
CA VAL A 34 -2.07 -10.25 9.31
C VAL A 34 -1.81 -11.57 10.03
N TYR A 35 -2.04 -12.71 9.38
CA TYR A 35 -1.76 -14.02 9.99
C TYR A 35 -0.26 -14.33 10.12
N GLN A 36 0.62 -13.86 9.22
CA GLN A 36 2.08 -14.00 9.39
C GLN A 36 2.61 -13.14 10.54
N LEU A 37 2.01 -11.97 10.78
CA LEU A 37 2.27 -11.15 11.96
C LEU A 37 1.76 -11.84 13.24
N LEU A 38 0.57 -12.44 13.22
CA LEU A 38 0.00 -13.22 14.34
C LEU A 38 0.82 -14.49 14.67
N LYS A 39 1.31 -15.20 13.65
CA LYS A 39 2.12 -16.43 13.79
C LYS A 39 3.49 -16.19 14.41
N LYS A 40 4.09 -15.01 14.19
CA LYS A 40 5.38 -14.65 14.81
C LYS A 40 5.27 -14.51 16.33
N ASP A 41 4.05 -14.38 16.86
CA ASP A 41 3.74 -14.22 18.27
C ASP A 41 3.25 -15.50 18.98
N GLU A 42 3.37 -16.68 18.34
CA GLU A 42 3.11 -17.98 19.01
C GLU A 42 4.19 -18.35 20.05
N ARG A 43 5.03 -17.39 20.49
CA ARG A 43 5.89 -17.49 21.67
C ARG A 43 5.49 -16.48 22.74
N GLY A 44 4.25 -16.60 23.21
CA GLY A 44 3.90 -16.31 24.60
C GLY A 44 3.07 -15.05 24.86
N LYS A 45 1.87 -15.31 25.38
CA LYS A 45 0.97 -14.47 26.20
C LYS A 45 -0.19 -13.75 25.49
N ASP A 46 -1.36 -14.02 26.05
CA ASP A 46 -2.75 -13.84 25.61
C ASP A 46 -3.26 -12.37 25.65
N GLU A 47 -2.38 -11.37 25.56
CA GLU A 47 -2.75 -9.94 25.59
C GLU A 47 -2.86 -9.31 24.17
N THR A 48 -2.51 -10.07 23.13
CA THR A 48 -2.33 -9.58 21.75
C THR A 48 -3.60 -9.61 20.90
N SER A 49 -4.59 -10.45 21.22
CA SER A 49 -5.81 -10.60 20.40
C SER A 49 -6.68 -9.34 20.39
N GLN A 50 -6.88 -8.68 21.54
CA GLN A 50 -7.63 -7.41 21.60
C GLN A 50 -6.83 -6.26 20.98
N ARG A 51 -5.49 -6.27 21.09
CA ARG A 51 -4.62 -5.27 20.47
C ARG A 51 -4.59 -5.42 18.95
N ALA A 52 -4.58 -6.64 18.43
CA ALA A 52 -4.63 -6.92 17.00
C ALA A 52 -5.99 -6.53 16.39
N GLU A 53 -7.11 -6.86 17.04
CA GLU A 53 -8.44 -6.41 16.60
C GLU A 53 -8.60 -4.88 16.71
N LYS A 54 -8.06 -4.26 17.76
CA LYS A 54 -8.05 -2.79 17.92
C LYS A 54 -7.13 -2.09 16.92
N ASN A 55 -6.00 -2.70 16.55
CA ASN A 55 -5.09 -2.19 15.52
C ASN A 55 -5.67 -2.37 14.12
N ALA A 56 -6.31 -3.50 13.83
CA ALA A 56 -7.01 -3.71 12.56
C ALA A 56 -8.20 -2.76 12.41
N ASN A 57 -8.99 -2.56 13.47
CA ASN A 57 -10.06 -1.56 13.49
C ASN A 57 -9.50 -0.12 13.42
N GLY A 58 -8.33 0.14 14.02
CA GLY A 58 -7.62 1.42 13.92
C GLY A 58 -7.21 1.73 12.49
N VAL A 59 -6.49 0.82 11.84
CA VAL A 59 -6.04 0.95 10.43
C VAL A 59 -7.24 1.03 9.47
N MET A 60 -8.29 0.24 9.69
CA MET A 60 -9.53 0.30 8.89
C MET A 60 -10.39 1.55 9.18
N SER A 61 -10.17 2.21 10.32
CA SER A 61 -10.79 3.50 10.64
C SER A 61 -10.02 4.69 10.06
N GLU A 62 -8.70 4.58 9.93
CA GLU A 62 -7.84 5.62 9.35
C GLU A 62 -8.02 5.75 7.83
N SER A 63 -8.24 4.65 7.11
CA SER A 63 -8.52 4.72 5.66
C SER A 63 -9.79 5.51 5.32
N ARG A 64 -10.73 5.64 6.26
CA ARG A 64 -11.95 6.45 6.12
C ARG A 64 -11.70 7.96 6.25
N LEU A 65 -10.53 8.36 6.76
CA LEU A 65 -10.15 9.78 6.86
C LEU A 65 -9.74 10.36 5.52
N TYR A 66 -9.17 9.53 4.64
CA TYR A 66 -8.66 9.98 3.36
C TYR A 66 -9.74 9.92 2.29
N SER A 67 -9.64 10.83 1.33
CA SER A 67 -10.62 10.89 0.24
C SER A 67 -9.97 11.24 -1.09
N PHE A 68 -10.71 11.01 -2.16
CA PHE A 68 -10.35 11.42 -3.52
C PHE A 68 -11.51 12.24 -4.08
N SER A 69 -11.21 13.43 -4.60
CA SER A 69 -12.18 14.18 -5.41
C SER A 69 -12.57 13.41 -6.68
N PRO A 70 -13.75 13.70 -7.26
CA PRO A 70 -14.14 13.16 -8.56
C PRO A 70 -13.10 13.45 -9.66
N GLU A 71 -12.50 14.64 -9.63
CA GLU A 71 -11.43 15.02 -10.56
C GLU A 71 -10.21 14.13 -10.42
N THR A 72 -9.75 13.88 -9.19
CA THR A 72 -8.60 13.02 -8.95
C THR A 72 -8.87 11.58 -9.39
N LYS A 73 -10.07 11.04 -9.11
CA LYS A 73 -10.46 9.71 -9.59
C LYS A 73 -10.43 9.62 -11.12
N GLU A 74 -10.90 10.67 -11.79
CA GLU A 74 -10.84 10.73 -13.25
C GLU A 74 -9.40 10.85 -13.77
N LYS A 75 -8.53 11.61 -13.10
CA LYS A 75 -7.09 11.68 -13.40
C LYS A 75 -6.42 10.30 -13.26
N LEU A 76 -6.67 9.58 -12.16
CA LEU A 76 -6.19 8.20 -11.94
C LEU A 76 -6.62 7.26 -13.07
N ARG A 77 -7.91 7.30 -13.44
CA ARG A 77 -8.48 6.48 -14.51
C ARG A 77 -7.84 6.81 -15.87
N LYS A 78 -7.70 8.09 -16.20
CA LYS A 78 -7.07 8.55 -17.44
C LYS A 78 -5.61 8.15 -17.51
N PHE A 79 -4.86 8.32 -16.41
CA PHE A 79 -3.45 7.94 -16.35
C PHE A 79 -3.27 6.43 -16.60
N ARG A 80 -4.02 5.57 -15.89
CA ARG A 80 -3.97 4.12 -16.08
C ARG A 80 -4.27 3.69 -17.52
N LEU A 81 -5.35 4.23 -18.10
CA LEU A 81 -5.78 3.84 -19.45
C LEU A 81 -4.85 4.42 -20.53
N GLY A 82 -4.40 5.66 -20.36
CA GLY A 82 -3.59 6.39 -21.33
C GLY A 82 -2.14 5.92 -21.39
N THR A 83 -1.57 5.48 -20.27
CA THR A 83 -0.15 5.07 -20.21
C THR A 83 0.08 3.61 -20.58
N SER A 84 -0.97 2.80 -20.73
CA SER A 84 -0.88 1.36 -21.04
C SER A 84 -0.17 1.00 -22.36
N ARG A 85 -0.02 1.96 -23.27
CA ARG A 85 0.67 1.81 -24.57
C ARG A 85 1.76 2.87 -24.78
N ALA A 86 2.14 3.59 -23.74
CA ALA A 86 3.25 4.53 -23.81
C ALA A 86 4.53 3.76 -24.18
N LYS A 87 5.43 4.43 -24.90
CA LYS A 87 6.74 3.86 -25.26
C LYS A 87 7.76 4.05 -24.14
N ASP A 88 7.63 5.16 -23.44
CA ASP A 88 8.50 5.55 -22.34
C ASP A 88 7.78 5.34 -21.01
N ALA A 89 8.55 5.29 -19.92
CA ALA A 89 8.00 5.29 -18.57
C ALA A 89 7.11 6.52 -18.37
N GLN A 90 6.08 6.39 -17.54
CA GLN A 90 5.19 7.49 -17.19
C GLN A 90 4.97 7.43 -15.68
N ALA A 91 5.41 8.46 -14.98
CA ALA A 91 5.24 8.59 -13.53
C ALA A 91 4.54 9.89 -13.15
N LEU A 92 3.65 9.81 -12.15
CA LEU A 92 2.93 10.96 -11.60
C LEU A 92 2.92 10.89 -10.08
N ILE A 93 3.26 12.01 -9.44
CA ILE A 93 3.40 12.12 -7.99
C ILE A 93 2.08 12.57 -7.35
N TYR A 94 1.73 11.93 -6.25
CA TYR A 94 0.56 12.20 -5.43
C TYR A 94 0.94 12.48 -3.98
N ILE A 95 0.22 13.42 -3.38
CA ILE A 95 0.36 13.84 -1.99
C ILE A 95 -0.96 13.68 -1.23
N ILE A 96 -0.85 13.64 0.08
CA ILE A 96 -1.99 13.81 0.99
C ILE A 96 -2.01 15.27 1.43
N ASP A 97 -3.06 15.99 1.09
CA ASP A 97 -3.23 17.36 1.54
C ASP A 97 -3.45 17.39 3.05
N SER A 98 -2.61 18.15 3.75
CA SER A 98 -2.58 18.15 5.21
C SER A 98 -3.82 18.78 5.85
N LYS A 99 -4.64 19.52 5.09
CA LYS A 99 -5.80 20.24 5.63
C LYS A 99 -7.08 19.43 5.55
N ASN A 100 -7.30 18.76 4.42
CA ASN A 100 -8.55 18.05 4.13
C ASN A 100 -8.36 16.53 3.97
N HIS A 101 -7.12 16.03 4.11
CA HIS A 101 -6.77 14.62 3.94
C HIS A 101 -7.14 14.06 2.56
N GLU A 102 -7.26 14.93 1.54
CA GLU A 102 -7.48 14.52 0.17
C GLU A 102 -6.17 14.03 -0.45
N ILE A 103 -6.24 12.87 -1.11
CA ILE A 103 -5.15 12.36 -1.93
C ILE A 103 -5.33 12.95 -3.33
N ARG A 104 -4.34 13.71 -3.79
CA ARG A 104 -4.36 14.44 -5.07
C ARG A 104 -2.98 14.49 -5.72
N PRO A 105 -2.89 14.77 -7.02
CA PRO A 105 -1.60 15.01 -7.66
C PRO A 105 -0.87 16.17 -6.95
N GLU A 106 0.44 16.05 -6.83
CA GLU A 106 1.29 17.16 -6.37
C GLU A 106 1.21 18.32 -7.37
N ASP A 107 1.37 17.99 -8.65
CA ASP A 107 1.23 18.86 -9.81
C ASP A 107 0.68 18.08 -11.02
N GLU A 108 0.80 18.64 -12.23
CA GLU A 108 0.39 17.98 -13.49
C GLU A 108 1.57 17.38 -14.28
N GLN A 109 2.78 17.37 -13.70
CA GLN A 109 3.99 16.93 -14.36
C GLN A 109 4.04 15.41 -14.46
N VAL A 110 4.26 14.90 -15.67
CA VAL A 110 4.48 13.47 -15.92
C VAL A 110 5.94 13.24 -16.25
N TYR A 111 6.59 12.42 -15.43
CA TYR A 111 8.00 12.09 -15.59
C TYR A 111 8.17 10.89 -16.53
N SER A 112 9.08 11.02 -17.49
CA SER A 112 9.41 9.95 -18.44
C SER A 112 10.79 9.34 -18.25
N LYS A 113 11.62 9.98 -17.41
CA LYS A 113 12.93 9.51 -16.97
C LYS A 113 12.90 9.35 -15.46
N MET A 114 13.51 8.28 -14.97
CA MET A 114 13.49 7.97 -13.54
C MET A 114 14.48 8.84 -12.77
N GLU A 115 15.52 9.34 -13.44
CA GLU A 115 16.47 10.32 -12.91
C GLU A 115 15.76 11.64 -12.60
N ASP A 116 15.07 12.22 -13.60
CA ASP A 116 14.30 13.46 -13.42
C ASP A 116 13.22 13.32 -12.32
N LEU A 117 12.62 12.13 -12.19
CA LEU A 117 11.66 11.83 -11.12
C LEU A 117 12.33 11.79 -9.75
N ALA A 118 13.50 11.13 -9.64
CA ALA A 118 14.23 10.98 -8.40
C ALA A 118 14.69 12.34 -7.86
N ASP A 119 15.20 13.20 -8.73
CA ASP A 119 15.67 14.56 -8.39
C ASP A 119 14.56 15.46 -7.82
N GLU A 120 13.29 15.22 -8.17
CA GLU A 120 12.15 16.00 -7.66
C GLU A 120 11.66 15.49 -6.29
N LEU A 121 12.00 14.26 -5.90
CA LEU A 121 11.44 13.66 -4.69
C LEU A 121 12.00 14.33 -3.44
N PRO A 122 11.14 14.63 -2.44
CA PRO A 122 11.59 15.29 -1.22
C PRO A 122 12.34 14.33 -0.29
N GLU A 123 13.46 14.80 0.28
CA GLU A 123 14.30 14.02 1.20
C GLU A 123 13.63 13.69 2.56
N SER A 124 12.57 14.40 2.94
CA SER A 124 12.01 14.33 4.30
C SER A 124 10.51 14.10 4.37
N SER A 125 9.84 13.81 3.25
CA SER A 125 8.40 13.57 3.24
C SER A 125 7.98 12.47 2.28
N PRO A 126 6.98 11.65 2.62
CA PRO A 126 6.56 10.55 1.75
C PRO A 126 5.85 11.04 0.49
N ARG A 127 5.86 10.21 -0.54
CA ARG A 127 5.08 10.41 -1.77
C ARG A 127 4.45 9.10 -2.24
N PHE A 128 3.30 9.21 -2.88
CA PHE A 128 2.74 8.13 -3.69
C PHE A 128 3.07 8.41 -5.14
N ILE A 129 3.63 7.44 -5.86
CA ILE A 129 4.02 7.63 -7.25
C ILE A 129 3.35 6.54 -8.07
N LEU A 130 2.47 6.91 -8.98
CA LEU A 130 1.96 5.96 -9.95
C LEU A 130 2.95 5.83 -11.08
N LEU A 131 3.36 4.59 -11.37
CA LEU A 131 4.32 4.29 -12.41
C LEU A 131 3.70 3.30 -13.41
N SER A 132 3.70 3.68 -14.68
CA SER A 132 3.52 2.80 -15.82
C SER A 132 4.87 2.67 -16.54
N TYR A 133 5.44 1.47 -16.59
CA TYR A 133 6.82 1.28 -17.07
C TYR A 133 6.87 0.24 -18.20
N PRO A 134 7.00 0.64 -19.47
CA PRO A 134 7.17 -0.31 -20.57
C PRO A 134 8.51 -1.04 -20.44
N LEU A 135 8.50 -2.37 -20.39
CA LEU A 135 9.72 -3.17 -20.40
C LEU A 135 9.55 -4.52 -21.10
N THR A 136 10.68 -5.05 -21.58
CA THR A 136 10.74 -6.37 -22.21
C THR A 136 11.27 -7.37 -21.19
N LEU A 137 10.46 -8.39 -20.86
CA LEU A 137 10.91 -9.47 -19.99
C LEU A 137 11.99 -10.31 -20.68
N GLY A 138 12.75 -11.10 -19.92
CA GLY A 138 13.79 -11.99 -20.48
C GLY A 138 13.25 -13.02 -21.50
N SER A 139 11.95 -13.28 -21.51
CA SER A 139 11.26 -14.11 -22.52
C SER A 139 11.03 -13.41 -23.86
N GLY A 140 11.33 -12.11 -23.98
CA GLY A 140 10.98 -11.27 -25.13
C GLY A 140 9.54 -10.72 -25.07
N ARG A 141 8.77 -11.04 -24.03
CA ARG A 141 7.41 -10.52 -23.86
C ARG A 141 7.45 -9.05 -23.44
N LEU A 142 6.76 -8.21 -24.20
CA LEU A 142 6.50 -6.82 -23.80
C LEU A 142 5.43 -6.78 -22.71
N THR A 143 5.74 -6.08 -21.63
CA THR A 143 4.83 -5.82 -20.53
C THR A 143 4.91 -4.36 -20.12
N VAL A 144 3.83 -3.85 -19.54
CA VAL A 144 3.79 -2.50 -18.98
C VAL A 144 3.25 -2.61 -17.56
N PRO A 145 4.10 -2.94 -16.56
CA PRO A 145 3.68 -2.96 -15.18
C PRO A 145 3.11 -1.60 -14.77
N TYR A 146 1.95 -1.64 -14.14
CA TYR A 146 1.29 -0.49 -13.55
C TYR A 146 1.30 -0.66 -12.02
N VAL A 147 2.15 0.11 -11.36
CA VAL A 147 2.51 -0.07 -9.95
C VAL A 147 2.41 1.25 -9.18
N LEU A 148 2.31 1.13 -7.86
CA LEU A 148 2.46 2.24 -6.94
C LEU A 148 3.85 2.15 -6.32
N LEU A 149 4.70 3.16 -6.54
CA LEU A 149 5.89 3.33 -5.71
C LEU A 149 5.50 4.13 -4.48
N TYR A 150 5.85 3.60 -3.31
CA TYR A 150 5.62 4.23 -2.03
C TYR A 150 6.96 4.81 -1.54
N TRP A 151 7.19 6.08 -1.89
CA TRP A 151 8.36 6.84 -1.47
C TRP A 151 8.30 7.12 0.03
N LEU A 152 9.29 6.59 0.74
CA LEU A 152 9.41 6.60 2.19
C LEU A 152 10.86 6.93 2.58
N PRO A 153 11.30 8.18 2.43
CA PRO A 153 12.66 8.54 2.75
C PRO A 153 12.94 8.29 4.23
N GLU A 154 14.19 7.95 4.56
CA GLU A 154 14.58 7.59 5.93
C GLU A 154 14.32 8.74 6.91
N ASN A 155 14.59 9.97 6.49
CA ASN A 155 14.45 11.19 7.27
C ASN A 155 12.99 11.68 7.42
N CYS A 156 12.00 10.89 7.01
CA CYS A 156 10.60 11.24 7.17
C CYS A 156 10.20 11.32 8.65
N ASN A 157 9.53 12.41 9.02
CA ASN A 157 8.95 12.54 10.35
C ASN A 157 7.90 11.41 10.62
N PRO A 158 7.79 10.90 11.87
CA PRO A 158 6.91 9.76 12.18
C PRO A 158 5.43 10.00 11.86
N THR A 159 4.93 11.23 12.06
CA THR A 159 3.52 11.57 11.83
C THR A 159 3.15 11.47 10.35
N SER A 160 3.98 11.99 9.45
CA SER A 160 3.78 11.88 8.00
C SER A 160 3.89 10.43 7.55
N ARG A 161 4.84 9.66 8.11
CA ARG A 161 4.97 8.22 7.82
C ARG A 161 3.70 7.45 8.16
N MET A 162 3.13 7.69 9.35
CA MET A 162 1.85 7.09 9.76
C MET A 162 0.69 7.54 8.86
N THR A 163 0.63 8.82 8.52
CA THR A 163 -0.43 9.37 7.65
C THR A 163 -0.44 8.68 6.28
N TYR A 164 0.72 8.50 5.66
CA TYR A 164 0.79 7.79 4.37
C TYR A 164 0.55 6.29 4.52
N ALA A 165 1.01 5.67 5.61
CA ALA A 165 0.77 4.25 5.85
C ALA A 165 -0.74 3.93 5.96
N GLY A 166 -1.53 4.80 6.63
CA GLY A 166 -2.98 4.67 6.72
C GLY A 166 -3.72 4.86 5.38
N ALA A 167 -3.09 5.52 4.40
CA ALA A 167 -3.66 5.85 3.10
C ALA A 167 -3.22 4.90 1.97
N VAL A 168 -2.16 4.11 2.15
CA VAL A 168 -1.52 3.35 1.06
C VAL A 168 -2.47 2.35 0.40
N GLU A 169 -3.29 1.66 1.19
CA GLU A 169 -4.26 0.70 0.64
C GLU A 169 -5.40 1.41 -0.08
N LEU A 170 -5.87 2.54 0.44
CA LEU A 170 -6.88 3.34 -0.25
C LEU A 170 -6.36 3.85 -1.60
N MET A 171 -5.12 4.33 -1.65
CA MET A 171 -4.46 4.74 -2.89
C MET A 171 -4.30 3.57 -3.86
N ARG A 172 -3.81 2.43 -3.38
CA ARG A 172 -3.64 1.21 -4.17
C ARG A 172 -4.96 0.76 -4.81
N ALA A 173 -6.02 0.63 -4.00
CA ALA A 173 -7.32 0.19 -4.45
C ALA A 173 -7.98 1.19 -5.41
N THR A 174 -7.90 2.48 -5.12
CA THR A 174 -8.53 3.53 -5.94
C THR A 174 -7.80 3.72 -7.28
N ALA A 175 -6.48 3.58 -7.30
CA ALA A 175 -5.69 3.65 -8.53
C ALA A 175 -5.76 2.35 -9.36
N GLU A 176 -6.29 1.26 -8.81
CA GLU A 176 -6.31 -0.08 -9.42
C GLU A 176 -4.90 -0.60 -9.77
N VAL A 177 -3.92 -0.35 -8.89
CA VAL A 177 -2.56 -0.91 -9.04
C VAL A 177 -2.47 -2.30 -8.42
N ASN A 178 -1.78 -3.20 -9.10
CA ASN A 178 -1.65 -4.60 -8.65
C ASN A 178 -0.54 -4.80 -7.63
N ARG A 179 0.46 -3.90 -7.61
CA ARG A 179 1.66 -4.01 -6.79
C ARG A 179 2.02 -2.66 -6.20
N VAL A 180 2.40 -2.69 -4.93
CA VAL A 180 3.03 -1.57 -4.22
C VAL A 180 4.50 -1.93 -4.01
N ILE A 181 5.40 -0.98 -4.26
CA ILE A 181 6.84 -1.14 -4.08
C ILE A 181 7.31 -0.01 -3.18
N GLU A 182 7.83 -0.36 -2.00
CA GLU A 182 8.47 0.62 -1.12
C GLU A 182 9.84 1.00 -1.67
N VAL A 183 10.14 2.29 -1.63
CA VAL A 183 11.36 2.91 -2.15
C VAL A 183 11.80 4.00 -1.17
N HIS A 184 13.08 4.02 -0.82
CA HIS A 184 13.61 4.82 0.30
C HIS A 184 14.67 5.84 -0.12
N GLU A 185 15.33 5.58 -1.25
CA GLU A 185 16.40 6.41 -1.80
C GLU A 185 16.27 6.56 -3.32
N GLU A 186 16.90 7.57 -3.90
CA GLU A 186 16.83 7.86 -5.34
C GLU A 186 17.25 6.66 -6.20
N ASP A 187 18.25 5.90 -5.75
CA ASP A 187 18.74 4.69 -6.40
C ASP A 187 17.65 3.61 -6.53
N ASP A 188 16.69 3.55 -5.61
CA ASP A 188 15.55 2.63 -5.72
C ASP A 188 14.62 2.99 -6.88
N ILE A 189 14.56 4.28 -7.25
CA ILE A 189 13.74 4.80 -8.35
C ILE A 189 14.47 4.59 -9.68
N THR A 190 15.75 4.96 -9.76
CA THR A 190 16.55 4.82 -10.99
C THR A 190 16.78 3.35 -11.35
N SER A 191 16.87 2.46 -10.36
CA SER A 191 17.02 1.01 -10.58
C SER A 191 15.68 0.23 -10.62
N ILE A 192 14.54 0.92 -10.68
CA ILE A 192 13.20 0.31 -10.52
C ILE A 192 12.92 -0.83 -11.50
N GLU A 193 13.50 -0.77 -12.70
CA GLU A 193 13.35 -1.81 -13.73
C GLU A 193 13.72 -3.21 -13.21
N SER A 194 14.79 -3.32 -12.42
CA SER A 194 15.23 -4.59 -11.82
C SER A 194 14.18 -5.18 -10.88
N LYS A 195 13.50 -4.33 -10.09
CA LYS A 195 12.42 -4.74 -9.19
C LYS A 195 11.17 -5.14 -9.95
N LEU A 196 10.93 -4.56 -11.14
CA LEU A 196 9.79 -4.89 -12.00
C LEU A 196 9.97 -6.21 -12.75
N GLN A 197 11.19 -6.52 -13.19
CA GLN A 197 11.50 -7.77 -13.91
C GLN A 197 11.37 -9.02 -13.03
N GLY A 198 11.58 -8.92 -11.72
CA GLY A 198 11.55 -10.05 -10.78
C GLY A 198 10.16 -10.54 -10.35
N ALA A 199 9.08 -10.10 -10.99
CA ALA A 199 7.70 -10.44 -10.63
C ALA A 199 7.03 -11.32 -11.70
N ASP A 200 7.40 -12.60 -11.73
CA ASP A 200 6.64 -13.68 -12.38
C ASP A 200 6.13 -14.68 -11.31
#